data_AF-A0A5E4MHG8-F1
#
_entry.id   AF-A0A5E4MHG8-F1
#
_cell.length_a   1.000
_cell.length_b   1.000
_cell.length_c   1.000
_cell.angle_alpha   90.00
_cell.angle_beta   90.00
_cell.angle_gamma   90.00
#
_symmetry.space_group_name_H-M   'P 1'
#
loop_
_entity.id
_entity.type
_entity.pdbx_description
1 polymer ?
#
loop_
_entity_poly.entity_id
_entity_poly.type
_entity_poly.pdbx_seq_one_letter_code
_entity_poly.pdbx_strand_id
1 'polypeptide(L)' 'MDNDQFPSPVKQNPSGKLISIGILYKSKKFEVPRMKYKDLMELISKNLGIGVNRVCITVSEYKSNTLLTSPNR' A
#
# COMPACT_ATOMS: atom_id res chain seq x y z
N MET A 1 -23.26 33.79 7.07
CA MET A 1 -22.51 33.23 8.20
C MET A 1 -22.82 31.75 8.23
N ASP A 2 -21.77 30.97 7.98
CA ASP A 2 -21.58 29.55 8.36
C ASP A 2 -22.45 28.47 7.72
N ASN A 3 -21.81 27.61 6.92
CA ASN A 3 -21.72 26.17 7.19
C ASN A 3 -20.71 25.52 6.20
N ASP A 4 -19.42 25.71 6.45
CA ASP A 4 -18.36 24.87 5.88
C ASP A 4 -18.45 23.47 6.49
N GLN A 5 -19.30 22.63 5.90
CA GLN A 5 -19.38 21.23 6.28
C GLN A 5 -18.20 20.49 5.66
N PHE A 6 -17.05 20.56 6.34
CA PHE A 6 -15.90 19.70 6.05
C PHE A 6 -16.36 18.23 6.13
N PRO A 7 -16.39 17.47 5.02
CA PRO A 7 -16.72 16.06 5.10
C PRO A 7 -15.61 15.39 5.93
N SER A 8 -16.01 14.75 7.04
CA SER A 8 -15.10 13.97 7.87
C SER A 8 -14.27 13.03 6.99
N PRO A 9 -12.96 12.86 7.25
CA PRO A 9 -12.11 12.05 6.39
C PRO A 9 -12.70 10.65 6.30
N VAL A 10 -13.13 10.28 5.08
CA VAL A 10 -13.70 8.98 4.77
C VAL A 10 -12.79 7.93 5.37
N LYS A 11 -13.32 7.13 6.30
CA LYS A 11 -12.58 6.06 6.98
C LYS A 11 -11.99 5.15 5.90
N GLN A 12 -10.73 5.41 5.55
CA GLN A 12 -10.05 4.69 4.49
C GLN A 12 -9.89 3.25 4.96
N ASN A 13 -10.57 2.35 4.27
CA ASN A 13 -10.60 0.94 4.58
C ASN A 13 -9.15 0.44 4.74
N PRO A 14 -8.70 0.06 5.96
CA PRO A 14 -7.30 -0.30 6.18
C PRO A 14 -6.88 -1.50 5.30
N SER A 15 -7.83 -2.40 5.02
CA SER A 15 -7.67 -3.55 4.14
C SER A 15 -7.48 -3.19 2.67
N GLY A 16 -8.15 -2.14 2.16
CA GLY A 16 -7.97 -1.68 0.78
C GLY A 16 -6.59 -1.09 0.52
N LYS A 17 -5.99 -0.48 1.56
CA LYS A 17 -4.61 0.03 1.53
C LYS A 17 -3.56 -1.09 1.47
N LEU A 18 -3.80 -2.23 2.11
CA LEU A 18 -2.89 -3.38 2.04
C LEU A 18 -2.86 -4.03 0.65
N ILE A 19 -4.04 -4.25 0.06
CA ILE A 19 -4.18 -4.88 -1.26
C ILE A 19 -3.47 -4.04 -2.33
N SER A 20 -3.61 -2.71 -2.25
CA SER A 20 -2.97 -1.77 -3.19
C SER A 20 -1.44 -1.74 -3.07
N ILE A 21 -0.86 -1.93 -1.88
CA ILE A 21 0.60 -2.07 -1.71
C ILE A 21 1.13 -3.33 -2.40
N GLY A 22 0.48 -4.48 -2.22
CA GLY A 22 0.90 -5.75 -2.83
C GLY A 22 0.83 -5.73 -4.37
N ILE A 23 -0.26 -5.18 -4.92
CA ILE A 23 -0.44 -5.03 -6.37
C ILE A 23 0.63 -4.09 -6.96
N LEU A 24 0.90 -2.97 -6.30
CA LEU A 24 1.89 -1.99 -6.77
C LEU A 24 3.32 -2.55 -6.69
N TYR A 25 3.64 -3.30 -5.63
CA TYR A 25 4.91 -4.02 -5.49
C TYR A 25 5.13 -5.00 -6.64
N LYS A 26 4.11 -5.82 -6.97
CA LYS A 26 4.20 -6.80 -8.06
C LYS A 26 4.41 -6.12 -9.42
N SER A 27 3.66 -5.05 -9.68
CA SER A 27 3.75 -4.30 -10.94
C SER A 27 5.12 -3.66 -11.12
N LYS A 28 5.62 -2.93 -10.09
CA LYS A 28 6.93 -2.27 -10.14
C LYS A 28 8.09 -3.24 -10.25
N LYS A 29 8.00 -4.39 -9.60
CA LYS A 29 9.02 -5.44 -9.69
C LYS A 29 9.04 -6.14 -11.05
N PHE A 30 7.89 -6.20 -11.72
CA PHE A 30 7.80 -6.70 -13.09
C PHE A 30 8.37 -5.69 -14.10
N GLU A 31 8.05 -4.40 -13.94
CA GLU A 31 8.59 -3.33 -14.80
C GLU A 31 10.10 -3.15 -14.65
N VAL A 32 10.62 -3.22 -13.42
CA VAL A 32 12.03 -2.94 -13.13
C VAL A 32 12.61 -4.02 -12.20
N PRO A 33 12.91 -5.23 -12.71
CA PRO A 33 13.37 -6.36 -11.88
C PRO A 33 14.73 -6.13 -11.22
N ARG A 34 15.53 -5.18 -11.72
CA ARG A 34 16.85 -4.81 -11.16
C ARG A 34 16.79 -3.72 -10.09
N MET A 35 15.60 -3.19 -9.77
CA MET A 35 15.47 -2.13 -8.76
C MET A 35 15.79 -2.66 -7.37
N LYS A 36 16.56 -1.90 -6.59
CA LYS A 36 16.86 -2.27 -5.21
C LYS A 36 15.57 -2.21 -4.38
N TYR A 37 15.48 -3.10 -3.40
CA TYR A 37 14.31 -3.20 -2.53
C TYR A 37 13.99 -1.88 -1.80
N LYS A 38 15.01 -1.16 -1.31
CA LYS A 38 14.84 0.14 -0.64
C LYS A 38 14.21 1.19 -1.55
N ASP A 39 14.73 1.35 -2.75
CA ASP A 39 14.19 2.30 -3.75
C ASP A 39 12.75 1.94 -4.15
N LEU A 40 12.45 0.65 -4.25
CA LEU A 40 11.10 0.17 -4.53
C LEU A 40 10.11 0.53 -3.41
N MET A 41 10.51 0.35 -2.14
CA MET A 41 9.69 0.70 -0.98
C MET A 41 9.45 2.21 -0.88
N GLU A 42 10.48 3.03 -1.12
CA GLU A 42 10.35 4.48 -1.16
C GLU A 42 9.43 4.95 -2.29
N LEU A 43 9.51 4.31 -3.46
CA LEU A 43 8.66 4.66 -4.59
C LEU A 43 7.19 4.33 -4.29
N ILE A 44 6.93 3.15 -3.73
CA ILE A 44 5.58 2.73 -3.33
C ILE A 44 5.04 3.65 -2.21
N SER A 45 5.90 4.03 -1.26
CA SER A 45 5.59 4.99 -0.20
C SER A 45 5.18 6.35 -0.76
N LYS A 46 5.96 6.90 -1.71
CA LYS A 46 5.66 8.17 -2.39
C LYS A 46 4.38 8.09 -3.23
N ASN A 47 4.14 6.98 -3.92
CA ASN A 47 2.94 6.79 -4.76
C ASN A 47 1.65 6.75 -3.93
N LEU A 48 1.69 6.07 -2.77
CA LEU A 48 0.51 5.86 -1.93
C LEU A 48 0.36 6.87 -0.79
N GLY A 49 1.37 7.71 -0.55
CA GLY A 49 1.43 8.60 0.60
C GLY A 49 1.46 7.85 1.94
N ILE A 50 2.06 6.66 1.97
CA ILE A 50 2.12 5.78 3.15
C ILE A 50 3.57 5.72 3.63
N GLY A 51 3.81 5.77 4.94
CA GLY A 51 5.17 5.67 5.47
C GLY A 51 5.89 4.39 5.03
N VAL A 52 7.17 4.52 4.67
CA VAL A 52 8.03 3.43 4.18
C VAL A 52 8.01 2.21 5.09
N ASN A 53 7.96 2.42 6.41
CA ASN A 53 7.92 1.32 7.38
C ASN A 53 6.68 0.44 7.19
N ARG A 54 5.52 1.06 6.96
CA ARG A 54 4.25 0.34 6.74
C ARG A 54 4.24 -0.38 5.41
N VAL A 55 4.81 0.22 4.36
CA VAL A 55 5.01 -0.45 3.07
C VAL A 55 5.91 -1.67 3.24
N CYS A 56 7.02 -1.55 3.98
CA CYS A 56 7.96 -2.64 4.20
C CYS A 56 7.34 -3.80 4.97
N ILE A 57 6.57 -3.50 6.02
CA ILE A 57 5.80 -4.51 6.78
C ILE A 57 4.81 -5.20 5.85
N THR A 58 3.98 -4.46 5.13
CA THR A 58 2.98 -5.04 4.23
C THR A 58 3.59 -5.86 3.09
N VAL A 59 4.72 -5.43 2.52
CA VAL A 59 5.40 -6.24 1.49
C VAL A 59 6.06 -7.47 2.09
N SER A 60 6.56 -7.40 3.31
CA SER A 60 7.08 -8.56 4.03
C SER A 60 5.96 -9.55 4.35
N GLU A 61 4.82 -9.06 4.84
CA GLU A 61 3.59 -9.85 5.04
C GLU A 61 3.10 -10.45 3.72
N TYR A 62 3.13 -9.71 2.61
CA TYR A 62 2.78 -10.20 1.28
C TYR A 62 3.72 -11.29 0.76
N LYS A 63 5.02 -11.21 1.07
CA LYS A 63 6.00 -12.24 0.69
C LYS A 63 5.86 -13.50 1.55
N SER A 64 5.63 -13.33 2.84
CA SER A 64 5.51 -14.43 3.80
C SER A 64 4.16 -15.14 3.70
N ASN A 65 3.09 -14.38 3.48
CA ASN A 65 1.77 -14.91 3.15
C ASN A 65 1.63 -14.96 1.63
N THR A 66 1.93 -16.11 1.02
CA THR A 66 1.51 -16.44 -0.36
C THR A 66 -0.01 -16.34 -0.59
N LEU A 67 -0.77 -16.04 0.47
CA LEU A 67 -2.21 -15.84 0.51
C LEU A 67 -2.53 -14.48 1.14
N LEU A 68 -2.46 -13.39 0.38
CA LEU A 68 -3.41 -12.29 0.61
C LEU A 68 -4.73 -12.70 -0.03
N THR A 69 -5.40 -13.69 0.56
CA THR A 69 -6.83 -13.87 0.36
C THR A 69 -7.51 -12.62 0.91
N SER A 70 -8.33 -11.98 0.08
CA SER A 70 -9.31 -11.01 0.56
C SER A 70 -10.00 -11.57 1.80
N PRO A 71 -10.31 -10.74 2.83
CA PRO A 71 -11.11 -11.20 3.94
C PRO A 71 -12.51 -11.52 3.40
N ASN A 72 -12.74 -12.77 3.04
CA ASN A 72 -14.05 -13.28 2.68
C ASN A 72 -14.13 -14.74 3.12
N ARG A 73 -14.48 -14.94 4.40
CA ARG A 73 -15.66 -15.69 4.85
C ARG A 73 -15.63 -15.83 6.37
#